data_AF-A0A7G6X807-F1
#
_entry.id   AF-A0A7G6X807-F1
#
_cell.length_a   1.000
_cell.length_b   1.000
_cell.length_c   1.000
_cell.angle_alpha   90.00
_cell.angle_beta   90.00
_cell.angle_gamma   90.00
#
_symmetry.space_group_name_H-M   'P 1'
#
loop_
_entity.id
_entity.type
_entity.pdbx_description
1 polymer ?
#
loop_
_entity_poly.entity_id
_entity_poly.type
_entity_poly.pdbx_seq_one_letter_code
_entity_poly.pdbx_strand_id
1 'polypeptide(L)'
;MLDREESRKHIAEALGGRPGAPLNDAERVERERVRDLIQAVAACYNTLASRETDTGRRTGLVARLSRHDDEFRRRETMSADERAEVLRTYPDLLDRLRVEIGE
;
A
#
# COMPACT_ATOMS: atom_id res chain seq x y z
N MET A 1 14.15 44.25 -12.99
CA MET A 1 14.51 42.84 -12.75
C MET A 1 14.36 42.57 -11.27
N LEU A 2 13.21 42.05 -10.85
CA LEU A 2 12.89 41.57 -9.49
C LEU A 2 11.41 41.16 -9.52
N ASP A 3 11.04 40.03 -10.15
CA ASP A 3 9.60 39.65 -10.21
C ASP A 3 9.36 38.17 -10.58
N ARG A 4 10.20 37.26 -10.09
CA ARG A 4 10.01 35.81 -10.36
C ARG A 4 10.11 34.90 -9.15
N GLU A 5 10.56 35.42 -8.00
CA GLU A 5 10.71 34.64 -6.77
C GLU A 5 9.50 34.71 -5.84
N GLU A 6 8.64 35.72 -6.00
CA GLU A 6 7.46 35.90 -5.15
C GLU A 6 6.26 35.03 -5.58
N SER A 7 6.10 34.74 -6.88
CA SER A 7 4.95 33.96 -7.37
C SER A 7 4.96 32.47 -6.99
N ARG A 8 6.07 31.91 -6.48
CA ARG A 8 6.10 30.51 -6.03
C ARG A 8 5.68 30.31 -4.57
N LYS A 9 5.57 31.38 -3.77
CA LYS A 9 5.24 31.28 -2.34
C LYS A 9 3.73 31.27 -2.06
N HIS A 10 2.90 31.78 -2.97
CA HIS A 10 1.49 32.06 -2.66
C HIS A 10 0.46 31.00 -3.10
N ILE A 11 0.85 29.89 -3.73
CA ILE A 11 -0.10 28.80 -4.07
C ILE A 11 -0.35 27.88 -2.86
N ALA A 12 0.52 27.91 -1.84
CA ALA A 12 0.45 26.98 -0.71
C ALA A 12 -0.60 27.33 0.36
N GLU A 13 -1.23 28.50 0.32
CA GLU A 13 -2.06 29.00 1.44
C GLU A 13 -3.58 28.95 1.22
N ALA A 14 -4.07 28.54 0.04
CA ALA A 14 -5.51 28.63 -0.27
C ALA A 14 -6.35 27.37 0.04
N LEU A 15 -5.73 26.28 0.52
CA LEU A 15 -6.44 25.04 0.84
C LEU A 15 -6.05 24.61 2.24
N GLY A 16 -6.93 24.86 3.22
CA GLY A 16 -6.78 24.57 4.64
C GLY A 16 -6.69 23.08 5.01
N GLY A 17 -5.80 22.34 4.36
CA GLY A 17 -5.23 21.10 4.83
C GLY A 17 -3.72 21.25 4.71
N ARG A 18 -3.00 21.09 5.83
CA ARG A 18 -1.52 21.18 5.87
C ARG A 18 -0.92 20.55 4.62
N PRO A 19 -0.26 21.31 3.72
CA PRO A 19 0.52 20.69 2.68
C PRO A 19 1.67 19.97 3.39
N GLY A 20 1.52 18.64 3.54
CA GLY A 20 2.62 17.78 3.96
C GLY A 20 3.80 18.10 3.07
N ALA A 21 4.95 18.40 3.66
CA ALA A 21 6.16 18.70 2.92
C ALA A 21 6.35 17.66 1.81
N PRO A 22 6.85 18.06 0.62
CA PRO A 22 7.09 17.11 -0.46
C PRO A 22 7.93 15.95 0.08
N LEU A 23 7.43 14.73 -0.14
CA LEU A 23 8.09 13.49 0.29
C LEU A 23 9.51 13.50 -0.25
N ASN A 24 10.49 13.16 0.59
CA ASN A 24 11.84 12.93 0.10
C ASN A 24 11.81 11.68 -0.82
N ASP A 25 12.77 11.58 -1.74
CA ASP A 25 12.78 10.49 -2.74
C ASP A 25 12.78 9.10 -2.10
N ALA A 26 13.37 8.94 -0.92
CA ALA A 26 13.38 7.70 -0.16
C ALA A 26 11.99 7.32 0.36
N GLU A 27 11.23 8.28 0.90
CA GLU A 27 9.86 8.06 1.39
C GLU A 27 8.91 7.73 0.25
N ARG A 28 9.13 8.31 -0.94
CA ARG A 28 8.38 7.93 -2.15
C ARG A 28 8.64 6.47 -2.52
N VAL A 29 9.91 6.06 -2.61
CA VAL A 29 10.29 4.67 -2.93
C VAL A 29 9.76 3.70 -1.87
N GLU A 30 9.81 4.07 -0.59
CA GLU A 30 9.25 3.28 0.50
C GLU A 30 7.73 3.06 0.32
N ARG A 31 6.98 4.12 0.06
CA ARG A 31 5.52 4.06 -0.15
C ARG A 31 5.15 3.24 -1.39
N GLU A 32 5.93 3.36 -2.46
CA GLU A 32 5.76 2.54 -3.67
C GLU A 32 5.97 1.05 -3.36
N ARG A 33 7.03 0.70 -2.65
CA ARG A 33 7.29 -0.69 -2.23
C ARG A 33 6.17 -1.25 -1.34
N VAL A 34 5.69 -0.48 -0.37
CA VAL A 34 4.57 -0.86 0.49
C VAL A 34 3.31 -1.10 -0.36
N ARG A 35 3.01 -0.20 -1.29
CA ARG A 35 1.88 -0.35 -2.21
C ARG A 35 1.98 -1.65 -2.99
N ASP A 36 3.13 -1.90 -3.60
CA ASP A 36 3.34 -3.07 -4.46
C ASP A 36 3.25 -4.38 -3.66
N LEU A 37 3.78 -4.43 -2.44
CA LEU A 37 3.67 -5.59 -1.55
C LEU A 37 2.22 -5.89 -1.16
N ILE A 38 1.46 -4.86 -0.73
CA ILE A 38 0.05 -5.05 -0.36
C ILE A 38 -0.76 -5.53 -1.56
N GLN A 39 -0.53 -4.92 -2.72
CA GLN A 39 -1.22 -5.30 -3.96
C GLN A 39 -0.87 -6.73 -4.38
N ALA A 40 0.39 -7.16 -4.27
CA ALA A 40 0.81 -8.51 -4.60
C ALA A 40 0.17 -9.56 -3.67
N VAL A 41 0.13 -9.29 -2.36
CA VAL A 41 -0.51 -10.19 -1.39
C VAL A 41 -2.02 -10.29 -1.65
N ALA A 42 -2.70 -9.17 -1.91
CA ALA A 42 -4.11 -9.17 -2.27
C ALA A 42 -4.36 -10.00 -3.56
N ALA A 43 -3.55 -9.83 -4.60
CA ALA A 43 -3.65 -10.61 -5.83
C ALA A 43 -3.48 -12.13 -5.59
N CYS A 44 -2.57 -12.51 -4.69
CA CYS A 44 -2.38 -13.91 -4.31
C CYS A 44 -3.61 -14.49 -3.60
N TYR A 45 -4.18 -13.76 -2.62
CA TYR A 45 -5.40 -14.20 -1.96
C TYR A 45 -6.58 -14.29 -2.92
N ASN A 46 -6.71 -13.36 -3.86
CA ASN A 46 -7.73 -13.43 -4.90
C ASN A 46 -7.57 -14.67 -5.79
N THR A 47 -6.32 -15.00 -6.16
CA THR A 47 -6.01 -16.20 -6.94
C THR A 47 -6.38 -17.48 -6.19
N LEU A 48 -5.98 -17.58 -4.92
CA LEU A 48 -6.33 -18.72 -4.06
C LEU A 48 -7.85 -18.84 -3.90
N ALA A 49 -8.54 -17.74 -3.59
CA ALA A 49 -10.00 -17.73 -3.44
C ALA A 49 -10.74 -18.13 -4.72
N SER A 50 -10.22 -17.74 -5.89
CA SER A 50 -10.81 -18.07 -7.19
C SER A 50 -10.64 -19.54 -7.57
N ARG A 51 -9.56 -20.18 -7.11
CA ARG A 51 -9.27 -21.61 -7.36
C ARG A 51 -9.88 -22.53 -6.30
N GLU A 52 -10.23 -22.00 -5.14
CA GLU A 52 -10.73 -22.79 -4.01
C GLU A 52 -12.18 -23.26 -4.24
N THR A 53 -12.39 -24.57 -4.10
CA THR A 53 -13.70 -25.22 -4.22
C THR A 53 -14.39 -25.41 -2.86
N ASP A 54 -13.61 -25.52 -1.78
CA ASP A 54 -14.16 -25.59 -0.43
C ASP A 54 -14.72 -24.23 -0.01
N THR A 55 -16.03 -24.18 0.24
CA THR A 55 -16.71 -22.90 0.53
C THR A 55 -16.22 -22.27 1.84
N GLY A 56 -15.85 -23.07 2.84
CA GLY A 56 -15.36 -22.58 4.12
C GLY A 56 -14.00 -21.90 3.97
N ARG A 57 -13.05 -22.59 3.34
CA ARG A 57 -11.72 -22.07 3.04
C ARG A 57 -11.79 -20.87 2.10
N ARG A 58 -12.63 -20.92 1.06
CA ARG A 58 -12.86 -19.78 0.15
C ARG A 58 -13.34 -18.55 0.90
N THR A 59 -14.29 -18.70 1.83
CA THR A 59 -14.78 -17.60 2.66
C THR A 59 -13.65 -16.99 3.50
N GLY A 60 -12.79 -17.83 4.08
CA GLY A 60 -11.61 -17.38 4.81
C GLY A 60 -10.62 -16.61 3.93
N LEU A 61 -10.37 -17.09 2.71
CA LEU A 61 -9.49 -16.41 1.74
C LEU A 61 -10.08 -15.07 1.28
N VAL A 62 -11.38 -14.99 1.03
CA VAL A 62 -12.07 -13.74 0.69
C VAL A 62 -12.01 -12.73 1.84
N ALA A 63 -12.20 -13.17 3.08
CA ALA A 63 -12.06 -12.29 4.24
C ALA A 63 -10.63 -11.73 4.38
N ARG A 64 -9.61 -12.55 4.11
CA ARG A 64 -8.22 -12.10 4.06
C ARG A 64 -7.98 -11.12 2.92
N LEU A 65 -8.53 -11.38 1.73
CA LEU A 65 -8.49 -10.44 0.61
C LEU A 65 -9.09 -9.09 0.99
N SER A 66 -10.31 -9.05 1.53
CA SER A 66 -10.97 -7.81 1.94
C SER A 66 -10.14 -7.02 2.95
N ARG A 67 -9.51 -7.70 3.92
CA ARG A 67 -8.57 -7.04 4.86
C ARG A 67 -7.42 -6.35 4.12
N HIS A 68 -6.83 -6.98 3.12
CA HIS A 68 -5.70 -6.41 2.38
C HIS A 68 -6.14 -5.32 1.41
N ASP A 69 -7.38 -5.36 0.89
CA ASP A 69 -7.97 -4.25 0.15
C ASP A 69 -8.19 -3.03 1.04
N ASP A 70 -8.67 -3.22 2.27
CA ASP A 70 -8.80 -2.16 3.27
C ASP A 70 -7.43 -1.58 3.63
N GLU A 71 -6.44 -2.47 3.81
CA GLU A 71 -5.04 -2.11 4.05
C GLU A 71 -4.46 -1.28 2.90
N PHE A 72 -4.76 -1.66 1.65
CA PHE A 72 -4.36 -0.92 0.46
C PHE A 72 -5.02 0.46 0.39
N ARG A 73 -6.30 0.59 0.77
CA ARG A 73 -6.99 1.87 0.79
C ARG A 73 -6.42 2.82 1.85
N ARG A 74 -6.05 2.31 3.03
CA ARG A 74 -5.44 3.12 4.11
C ARG A 74 -3.94 3.40 3.95
N ARG A 75 -3.28 2.84 2.92
CA ARG A 75 -1.81 2.94 2.74
C ARG A 75 -1.28 4.38 2.76
N GLU A 76 -2.08 5.35 2.31
CA GLU A 76 -1.69 6.77 2.24
C GLU A 76 -1.58 7.41 3.62
N THR A 77 -2.33 6.90 4.60
CA THR A 77 -2.36 7.36 5.99
C THR A 77 -1.56 6.47 6.94
N MET A 78 -0.88 5.43 6.43
CA MET A 78 -0.02 4.58 7.26
C MET A 78 1.11 5.37 7.89
N SER A 79 1.34 5.13 9.17
CA SER A 79 2.54 5.58 9.90
C SER A 79 3.81 4.93 9.35
N ALA A 80 4.97 5.50 9.69
CA ALA A 80 6.25 4.92 9.31
C ALA A 80 6.45 3.51 9.90
N ASP A 81 5.99 3.27 11.13
CA ASP A 81 6.07 1.96 11.79
C ASP A 81 5.19 0.91 11.08
N GLU A 82 3.96 1.27 10.69
CA GLU A 82 3.11 0.38 9.89
C GLU A 82 3.74 0.03 8.54
N ARG A 83 4.34 1.01 7.86
CA ARG A 83 5.06 0.77 6.60
C ARG A 83 6.27 -0.14 6.80
N ALA A 84 7.04 0.07 7.87
CA ALA A 84 8.17 -0.78 8.23
C ALA A 84 7.72 -2.22 8.54
N GLU A 85 6.57 -2.38 9.20
CA GLU A 85 5.99 -3.69 9.45
C GLU A 85 5.60 -4.41 8.15
N VAL A 86 4.94 -3.73 7.22
CA VAL A 86 4.60 -4.28 5.90
C VAL A 86 5.89 -4.72 5.18
N LEU A 87 6.89 -3.83 5.10
CA LEU A 87 8.16 -4.14 4.43
C LEU A 87 8.90 -5.33 5.04
N ARG A 88 8.74 -5.54 6.35
CA ARG A 88 9.36 -6.65 7.07
C ARG A 88 8.60 -7.97 6.91
N THR A 89 7.27 -7.95 6.87
CA THR A 89 6.44 -9.16 7.02
C THR A 89 5.80 -9.64 5.71
N TYR A 90 5.51 -8.73 4.79
CA TYR A 90 4.84 -9.07 3.55
C TYR A 90 5.69 -9.87 2.55
N PRO A 91 7.02 -9.71 2.47
CA PRO A 91 7.83 -10.58 1.61
C PRO A 91 7.70 -12.06 1.96
N ASP A 92 7.85 -12.42 3.24
CA ASP A 92 7.70 -13.80 3.72
C ASP A 92 6.27 -14.33 3.51
N LEU A 93 5.26 -13.46 3.72
CA LEU A 93 3.87 -13.81 3.45
C LEU A 93 3.64 -14.09 1.96
N LEU A 94 4.17 -13.23 1.09
CA LEU A 94 4.06 -13.36 -0.36
C LEU A 94 4.69 -14.65 -0.85
N ASP A 95 5.88 -15.01 -0.35
CA ASP A 95 6.55 -16.26 -0.71
C ASP A 95 5.72 -17.48 -0.30
N ARG A 96 5.13 -17.48 0.89
CA ARG A 96 4.22 -18.57 1.33
C ARG A 96 2.99 -18.68 0.43
N LEU A 97 2.39 -17.55 0.06
CA LEU A 97 1.21 -17.54 -0.80
C LEU A 97 1.53 -18.01 -2.22
N ARG A 98 2.70 -17.64 -2.77
CA ARG A 98 3.17 -18.14 -4.06
C ARG A 98 3.39 -19.64 -4.07
N VAL A 99 4.02 -20.18 -3.03
CA VAL A 99 4.16 -21.63 -2.85
C VAL A 99 2.79 -22.32 -2.79
N GLU A 100 1.81 -21.72 -2.10
CA GLU A 100 0.44 -22.26 -2.04
C GLU A 100 -0.27 -22.22 -3.42
N ILE A 101 0.01 -21.20 -4.24
CA ILE A 101 -0.51 -21.06 -5.61
C ILE A 101 0.18 -22.04 -6.59
N GLY A 102 1.43 -22.41 -6.30
CA GLY A 102 2.29 -23.23 -7.16
C GLY A 102 3.20 -22.42 -8.09
N GLU A 103 3.60 -21.22 -7.68
CA GLU A 103 4.61 -20.37 -8.36
C GLU A 103 6.03 -20.60 -7.83
#